data_AF-C9SFC2-F1
#
_entry.id   AF-C9SFC2-F1
#
_cell.length_a   1.000
_cell.length_b   1.000
_cell.length_c   1.000
_cell.angle_alpha   90.00
_cell.angle_beta   90.00
_cell.angle_gamma   90.00
#
_symmetry.space_group_name_H-M   'P 1'
#
loop_
_entity.id
_entity.type
_entity.pdbx_description
1 polymer ?
#
loop_
_entity_poly.entity_id
_entity_poly.type
_entity_poly.pdbx_seq_one_letter_code
_entity_poly.pdbx_strand_id
1 'polypeptide(L)'
;MKPISLLTSLAGAGLLTATLVHAEIDLSSPFQGVSFQRIKAVRDRSSDETSTHRQVLKPFHGRITGHNAASAIAAAEKGQPGAGYQNITALSPYGTQYAMEVIWDGTPIQMIFDTGSSDTWAARSDFSCTNRGGTIEYPQESCSFGNPAIDSFKYGEIPDIHFTLGYGSGERVSGPMGYSDLTVAGITVKQTQVGLANQTFWYGNNVTQGILGMAYPALTSAYSGSLSENRQAFQIPYAPFFTSMVQQGLSDASFSVALARNSSNGLIAWGGRTGLPTTGPTASTDLIVPTLD
;
A
#
# COMPACT_ATOMS: atom_id res chain seq x y z
N MET A 1 35.60 24.09 -60.19
CA MET A 1 34.78 24.60 -59.08
C MET A 1 35.42 24.11 -57.79
N LYS A 2 35.96 25.03 -56.99
CA LYS A 2 36.85 24.78 -55.84
C LYS A 2 36.02 24.67 -54.55
N PRO A 3 36.40 23.83 -53.57
CA PRO A 3 35.83 23.87 -52.23
C PRO A 3 36.43 25.06 -51.46
N ILE A 4 35.56 25.85 -50.83
CA ILE A 4 35.98 26.93 -49.92
C ILE A 4 35.98 26.37 -48.50
N SER A 5 37.16 26.47 -47.89
CA SER A 5 37.46 26.30 -46.48
C SER A 5 36.88 27.46 -45.65
N LEU A 6 36.40 27.18 -44.44
CA LEU A 6 36.39 28.16 -43.34
C LEU A 6 37.07 27.56 -42.09
N LEU A 7 38.28 28.07 -41.82
CA LEU A 7 38.87 28.31 -40.50
C LEU A 7 37.87 29.16 -39.64
N THR A 8 37.82 29.22 -38.30
CA THR A 8 38.79 28.97 -37.22
C THR A 8 38.08 29.03 -35.85
N SER A 9 38.52 28.15 -34.94
CA SER A 9 38.88 28.36 -33.51
C SER A 9 37.99 29.08 -32.48
N LEU A 10 37.98 28.46 -31.29
CA LEU A 10 38.47 28.94 -29.97
C LEU A 10 37.45 28.83 -28.81
N ALA A 11 37.82 27.92 -27.89
CA ALA A 11 37.65 27.95 -26.43
C ALA A 11 36.32 28.45 -25.85
N GLY A 12 35.60 27.53 -25.21
CA GLY A 12 34.57 27.82 -24.22
C GLY A 12 34.38 26.63 -23.29
N ALA A 13 35.34 26.43 -22.39
CA ALA A 13 35.16 25.55 -21.23
C ALA A 13 34.10 26.19 -20.31
N GLY A 14 32.84 25.81 -20.50
CA GLY A 14 31.75 26.13 -19.59
C GLY A 14 31.36 24.87 -18.83
N LEU A 15 31.91 24.68 -17.62
CA LEU A 15 31.32 23.79 -16.64
C LEU A 15 29.90 24.30 -16.36
N LEU A 16 28.88 23.61 -16.87
CA LEU A 16 27.52 23.72 -16.36
C LEU A 16 27.49 23.02 -14.99
N THR A 17 27.91 23.74 -13.94
CA THR A 17 27.50 23.41 -12.58
C THR A 17 26.00 23.63 -12.51
N ALA A 18 25.22 22.56 -12.69
CA ALA A 18 23.82 22.56 -12.31
C ALA A 18 23.78 22.75 -10.79
N THR A 19 23.58 23.98 -10.34
CA THR A 19 23.22 24.26 -8.95
C THR A 19 21.86 23.60 -8.74
N LEU A 20 21.85 22.45 -8.07
CA LEU A 20 20.67 21.87 -7.45
C LEU A 20 20.14 22.92 -6.47
N VAL A 21 19.19 23.73 -6.95
CA VAL A 21 18.37 24.56 -6.09
C VAL A 21 17.58 23.58 -5.23
N HIS A 22 18.01 23.40 -3.99
CA HIS A 22 17.18 22.78 -2.97
C HIS A 22 15.98 23.71 -2.80
N ALA A 23 14.90 23.45 -3.54
CA ALA A 23 13.61 24.01 -3.20
C ALA A 23 13.20 23.37 -1.89
N GLU A 24 13.54 24.05 -0.79
CA GLU A 24 12.97 23.77 0.52
C GLU A 24 11.46 23.99 0.36
N ILE A 25 10.70 22.88 0.31
CA ILE A 25 9.25 22.94 0.23
C ILE A 25 8.77 23.46 1.57
N ASP A 26 8.49 24.76 1.61
CA ASP A 26 7.92 25.43 2.78
C ASP A 26 6.46 25.02 2.96
N LEU A 27 6.25 23.97 3.76
CA LEU A 27 4.92 23.49 4.16
C LEU A 27 4.20 24.43 5.13
N SER A 28 4.79 25.57 5.51
CA SER A 28 4.13 26.55 6.38
C SER A 28 3.13 27.45 5.66
N SER A 29 3.20 27.51 4.32
CA SER A 29 2.26 28.27 3.51
C SER A 29 1.37 27.33 2.68
N PRO A 30 0.03 27.50 2.70
CA PRO A 30 -0.86 26.71 1.87
C PRO A 30 -0.54 26.96 0.39
N PHE A 31 -0.26 25.89 -0.36
CA PHE A 31 -0.30 25.95 -1.82
C PHE A 31 -1.68 26.43 -2.24
N GLN A 32 -1.79 27.26 -3.28
CA GLN A 32 -3.06 27.87 -3.70
C GLN A 32 -4.21 26.84 -3.75
N GLY A 33 -5.14 26.91 -2.78
CA GLY A 33 -6.30 26.01 -2.67
C GLY A 33 -6.12 24.75 -1.80
N VAL A 34 -4.98 24.56 -1.11
CA VAL A 34 -4.73 23.42 -0.21
C VAL A 34 -4.41 23.96 1.19
N SER A 35 -5.29 23.73 2.16
CA SER A 35 -5.02 24.04 3.56
C SER A 35 -4.45 22.82 4.28
N PHE A 36 -3.34 23.01 5.00
CA PHE A 36 -2.75 21.95 5.83
C PHE A 36 -3.18 22.16 7.28
N GLN A 37 -4.00 21.25 7.81
CA GLN A 37 -4.26 21.20 9.24
C GLN A 37 -3.33 20.18 9.88
N ARG A 38 -2.40 20.68 10.73
CA ARG A 38 -1.64 19.79 11.61
C ARG A 38 -2.56 19.32 12.73
N ILE A 39 -2.97 18.05 12.67
CA ILE A 39 -3.73 17.45 13.75
C ILE A 39 -2.75 17.16 14.89
N LYS A 40 -2.86 17.89 16.00
CA LYS A 40 -2.11 17.60 17.22
C LYS A 40 -2.65 16.31 17.82
N ALA A 41 -1.76 15.39 18.21
CA ALA A 41 -2.15 14.12 18.81
C ALA A 41 -3.13 14.35 19.99
N VAL A 42 -4.28 13.67 19.95
CA VAL A 42 -5.38 13.82 20.93
C VAL A 42 -5.14 12.94 22.18
N ARG A 43 -4.21 11.98 22.09
CA ARG A 43 -3.90 11.02 23.16
C ARG A 43 -2.39 10.84 23.28
N ASP A 44 -1.91 10.68 24.50
CA ASP A 44 -0.52 10.32 24.77
C ASP A 44 -0.17 8.97 24.11
N ARG A 45 1.08 8.84 23.69
CA ARG A 45 1.60 7.62 23.08
C ARG A 45 1.53 6.47 24.09
N SER A 46 1.11 5.28 23.65
CA SER A 46 1.19 4.06 24.47
C SER A 46 2.64 3.75 24.87
N SER A 47 2.83 2.95 25.92
CA SER A 47 4.17 2.49 26.32
C SER A 47 4.85 1.78 25.14
N ASP A 48 6.15 2.03 24.97
CA ASP A 48 6.94 1.48 23.87
C ASP A 48 7.38 0.05 24.21
N GLU A 49 6.43 -0.89 24.16
CA GLU A 49 6.64 -2.30 24.51
C GLU A 49 6.86 -3.18 23.27
N THR A 50 7.59 -4.28 23.45
CA THR A 50 7.74 -5.29 22.38
C THR A 50 6.50 -6.16 22.34
N SER A 51 5.85 -6.22 21.18
CA SER A 51 4.64 -7.03 21.04
C SER A 51 4.96 -8.52 20.96
N THR A 52 4.11 -9.32 21.60
CA THR A 52 4.11 -10.79 21.48
C THR A 52 3.45 -11.26 20.18
N HIS A 53 2.60 -10.43 19.57
CA HIS A 53 1.90 -10.70 18.31
C HIS A 53 2.70 -10.16 17.13
N ARG A 54 3.53 -11.04 16.56
CA ARG A 54 4.43 -10.72 15.45
C ARG A 54 4.25 -11.71 14.31
N GLN A 55 4.41 -11.23 13.09
CA GLN A 55 4.38 -12.09 11.91
C GLN A 55 5.26 -11.57 10.79
N VAL A 56 5.65 -12.50 9.92
CA VAL A 56 6.57 -12.24 8.81
C VAL A 56 5.85 -11.57 7.65
N LEU A 57 6.45 -10.52 7.13
CA LEU A 57 6.13 -9.93 5.82
C LEU A 57 7.01 -10.57 4.76
N LYS A 58 6.41 -11.00 3.65
CA LYS A 58 7.11 -11.62 2.52
C LYS A 58 7.07 -10.68 1.31
N PRO A 59 8.21 -10.33 0.71
CA PRO A 59 8.24 -9.59 -0.53
C PRO A 59 7.76 -10.46 -1.69
N PHE A 60 7.19 -9.84 -2.69
CA PHE A 60 6.87 -10.52 -3.94
C PHE A 60 6.95 -9.55 -5.12
N HIS A 61 6.87 -10.12 -6.32
CA HIS A 61 6.97 -9.39 -7.58
C HIS A 61 5.59 -8.94 -8.05
N GLY A 62 5.31 -7.64 -8.07
CA GLY A 62 4.14 -7.07 -8.74
C GLY A 62 4.47 -6.64 -10.17
N ARG A 63 3.54 -6.84 -11.11
CA ARG A 63 3.61 -6.23 -12.45
C ARG A 63 3.30 -4.74 -12.35
N ILE A 64 4.32 -3.92 -12.11
CA ILE A 64 4.18 -2.46 -12.16
C ILE A 64 4.49 -1.97 -13.57
N THR A 65 3.58 -1.17 -14.14
CA THR A 65 3.86 -0.41 -15.36
C THR A 65 4.61 0.88 -14.99
N GLY A 66 5.94 0.92 -15.17
CA GLY A 66 6.74 2.13 -14.95
C GLY A 66 8.16 1.87 -14.42
N HIS A 67 8.99 2.94 -14.42
CA HIS A 67 10.31 2.92 -13.80
C HIS A 67 10.16 3.02 -12.27
N ASN A 68 10.51 1.98 -11.53
CA ASN A 68 10.57 2.05 -10.08
C ASN A 68 11.98 2.46 -9.63
N ALA A 69 12.09 3.12 -8.47
CA ALA A 69 13.37 3.59 -7.94
C ALA A 69 14.40 2.45 -7.81
N ALA A 70 13.95 1.23 -7.47
CA ALA A 70 14.83 0.07 -7.35
C ALA A 70 15.47 -0.32 -8.70
N SER A 71 14.71 -0.26 -9.81
CA SER A 71 15.18 -0.54 -11.17
C SER A 71 16.09 0.57 -11.70
N ALA A 72 15.82 1.83 -11.35
CA ALA A 72 16.67 2.97 -11.70
C ALA A 72 18.01 2.94 -10.96
N ILE A 73 17.99 2.58 -9.67
CA ILE A 73 19.20 2.42 -8.86
C ILE A 73 20.01 1.20 -9.33
N ALA A 74 19.38 0.04 -9.55
CA ALA A 74 20.07 -1.15 -10.08
C ALA A 74 20.71 -0.90 -11.46
N ALA A 75 20.10 -0.06 -12.30
CA ALA A 75 20.70 0.37 -13.56
C ALA A 75 21.89 1.32 -13.35
N ALA A 76 21.84 2.19 -12.33
CA ALA A 76 22.93 3.09 -11.94
C ALA A 76 24.09 2.36 -11.24
N GLU A 77 23.84 1.23 -10.59
CA GLU A 77 24.81 0.42 -9.82
C GLU A 77 25.83 -0.37 -10.68
N LYS A 78 25.75 -0.32 -12.03
CA LYS A 78 26.75 -0.95 -12.92
C LYS A 78 28.16 -0.35 -12.80
N GLY A 79 28.38 0.70 -12.00
CA GLY A 79 29.69 1.29 -11.74
C GLY A 79 29.94 1.55 -10.24
N GLN A 80 30.72 0.65 -9.61
CA GLN A 80 31.49 0.82 -8.35
C GLN A 80 30.79 1.53 -7.14
N PRO A 81 30.40 0.79 -6.07
CA PRO A 81 29.83 1.39 -4.86
C PRO A 81 30.89 2.10 -3.99
N GLY A 82 30.64 3.36 -3.65
CA GLY A 82 31.49 4.17 -2.75
C GLY A 82 31.38 3.79 -1.26
N ALA A 83 32.33 4.23 -0.43
CA ALA A 83 32.57 3.81 0.96
C ALA A 83 31.49 4.17 2.02
N GLY A 84 30.25 4.44 1.61
CA GLY A 84 29.08 4.57 2.47
C GLY A 84 27.90 3.70 2.01
N TYR A 85 28.14 2.78 1.06
CA TYR A 85 27.11 1.91 0.51
C TYR A 85 26.65 0.89 1.54
N GLN A 86 25.42 1.05 2.01
CA GLN A 86 24.63 -0.07 2.50
C GLN A 86 23.88 -0.63 1.29
N ASN A 87 23.83 -1.95 1.11
CA ASN A 87 22.96 -2.58 0.09
C ASN A 87 21.51 -2.46 0.58
N ILE A 88 20.92 -1.26 0.46
CA ILE A 88 19.54 -0.95 0.88
C ILE A 88 18.56 -1.13 -0.28
N THR A 89 19.10 -1.34 -1.48
CA THR A 89 18.34 -1.52 -2.71
C THR A 89 17.58 -2.84 -2.62
N ALA A 90 16.32 -2.80 -3.03
CA ALA A 90 15.29 -3.81 -2.83
C ALA A 90 15.76 -5.28 -2.87
N LEU A 91 15.04 -6.16 -2.14
CA LEU A 91 15.33 -7.61 -2.02
C LEU A 91 15.58 -8.30 -3.37
N SER A 92 15.03 -7.73 -4.43
CA SER A 92 15.60 -7.65 -5.77
C SER A 92 15.13 -6.33 -6.41
N PRO A 93 15.67 -5.86 -7.55
CA PRO A 93 15.10 -4.73 -8.32
C PRO A 93 13.62 -4.89 -8.72
N TYR A 94 13.00 -6.04 -8.40
CA TYR A 94 11.64 -6.43 -8.76
C TYR A 94 10.72 -6.71 -7.56
N GLY A 95 11.24 -6.70 -6.32
CA GLY A 95 10.43 -6.84 -5.11
C GLY A 95 9.77 -5.51 -4.74
N THR A 96 8.53 -5.31 -5.17
CA THR A 96 7.86 -4.00 -5.13
C THR A 96 6.77 -3.89 -4.06
N GLN A 97 6.35 -5.00 -3.48
CA GLN A 97 5.23 -5.08 -2.55
C GLN A 97 5.52 -6.15 -1.47
N TYR A 98 4.85 -6.03 -0.32
CA TYR A 98 4.97 -6.96 0.80
C TYR A 98 3.62 -7.57 1.11
N ALA A 99 3.58 -8.90 1.24
CA ALA A 99 2.40 -9.64 1.63
C ALA A 99 2.56 -10.21 3.04
N MET A 100 1.43 -10.48 3.67
CA MET A 100 1.37 -11.29 4.86
C MET A 100 0.28 -12.34 4.74
N GLU A 101 0.47 -13.43 5.47
CA GLU A 101 -0.59 -14.40 5.66
C GLU A 101 -1.68 -13.81 6.56
N VAL A 102 -2.92 -13.97 6.11
CA VAL A 102 -4.15 -13.66 6.83
C VAL A 102 -5.04 -14.89 6.72
N ILE A 103 -5.61 -15.34 7.84
CA ILE A 103 -6.60 -16.42 7.82
C ILE A 103 -7.98 -15.76 7.71
N TRP A 104 -8.59 -15.86 6.54
CA TRP A 104 -9.91 -15.33 6.22
C TRP A 104 -10.95 -16.42 6.40
N ASP A 105 -11.81 -16.29 7.42
CA ASP A 105 -12.87 -17.27 7.73
C ASP A 105 -12.35 -18.73 7.85
N GLY A 106 -11.12 -18.89 8.32
CA GLY A 106 -10.44 -20.19 8.44
C GLY A 106 -9.55 -20.56 7.26
N THR A 107 -9.62 -19.83 6.15
CA THR A 107 -8.82 -20.05 4.93
C THR A 107 -7.56 -19.17 4.94
N PRO A 108 -6.34 -19.73 4.96
CA PRO A 108 -5.12 -18.94 4.86
C PRO A 108 -4.95 -18.39 3.44
N ILE A 109 -4.79 -17.07 3.35
CA ILE A 109 -4.51 -16.33 2.10
C ILE A 109 -3.34 -15.37 2.30
N GLN A 110 -2.71 -14.94 1.21
CA GLN A 110 -1.68 -13.91 1.20
C GLN A 110 -2.30 -12.57 0.78
N MET A 111 -2.23 -11.58 1.66
CA MET A 111 -2.75 -10.24 1.37
C MET A 111 -1.61 -9.24 1.32
N ILE A 112 -1.69 -8.29 0.37
CA ILE A 112 -0.77 -7.16 0.31
C ILE A 112 -0.99 -6.32 1.57
N PHE A 113 0.09 -6.07 2.31
CA PHE A 113 0.07 -5.15 3.44
C PHE A 113 0.19 -3.72 2.91
N ASP A 114 -0.86 -2.90 3.08
CA ASP A 114 -0.93 -1.57 2.47
C ASP A 114 -1.31 -0.47 3.47
N THR A 115 -0.33 0.36 3.86
CA THR A 115 -0.54 1.54 4.70
C THR A 115 -1.01 2.77 3.91
N GLY A 116 -1.15 2.65 2.58
CA GLY A 116 -1.64 3.69 1.68
C GLY A 116 -3.15 3.63 1.40
N SER A 117 -3.83 2.56 1.79
CA SER A 117 -5.29 2.39 1.66
C SER A 117 -5.89 1.79 2.94
N SER A 118 -7.22 1.86 3.11
CA SER A 118 -7.91 1.43 4.34
C SER A 118 -8.78 0.20 4.18
N ASP A 119 -9.31 -0.03 2.99
CA ASP A 119 -10.23 -1.13 2.73
C ASP A 119 -9.50 -2.47 2.70
N THR A 120 -10.06 -3.46 3.40
CA THR A 120 -9.58 -4.85 3.35
C THR A 120 -10.51 -5.66 2.46
N TRP A 121 -9.95 -6.30 1.44
CA TRP A 121 -10.72 -7.07 0.46
C TRP A 121 -9.90 -8.23 -0.14
N ALA A 122 -10.60 -9.25 -0.63
CA ALA A 122 -10.02 -10.35 -1.41
C ALA A 122 -10.82 -10.56 -2.71
N ALA A 123 -10.20 -11.15 -3.73
CA ALA A 123 -10.91 -11.58 -4.93
C ALA A 123 -11.91 -12.70 -4.58
N ARG A 124 -13.16 -12.53 -5.02
CA ARG A 124 -14.18 -13.57 -4.92
C ARG A 124 -13.86 -14.68 -5.91
N SER A 125 -14.18 -15.94 -5.63
CA SER A 125 -13.82 -17.07 -6.53
C SER A 125 -14.39 -16.98 -7.95
N ASP A 126 -15.54 -16.32 -8.12
CA ASP A 126 -16.23 -16.12 -9.40
C ASP A 126 -16.05 -14.70 -9.97
N PHE A 127 -14.98 -13.99 -9.59
CA PHE A 127 -14.72 -12.63 -10.06
C PHE A 127 -14.60 -12.53 -11.59
N SER A 128 -15.00 -11.40 -12.16
CA SER A 128 -14.72 -11.01 -13.55
C SER A 128 -13.41 -10.20 -13.61
N CYS A 129 -12.48 -10.65 -14.45
CA CYS A 129 -11.30 -9.86 -14.81
C CYS A 129 -11.65 -8.99 -16.01
N THR A 130 -11.37 -7.69 -15.96
CA THR A 130 -11.84 -6.73 -16.96
C THR A 130 -10.74 -5.78 -17.41
N ASN A 131 -10.99 -5.02 -18.46
CA ASN A 131 -10.18 -3.84 -18.79
C ASN A 131 -10.42 -2.71 -17.77
N ARG A 132 -9.59 -1.67 -17.82
CA ARG A 132 -9.71 -0.50 -16.92
C ARG A 132 -11.10 0.18 -16.92
N GLY A 133 -11.84 0.05 -18.03
CA GLY A 133 -13.18 0.58 -18.18
C GLY A 133 -14.29 -0.30 -17.61
N GLY A 134 -14.00 -1.55 -17.21
CA GLY A 134 -15.00 -2.52 -16.79
C GLY A 134 -15.93 -3.00 -17.93
N THR A 135 -15.56 -2.77 -19.19
CA THR A 135 -16.42 -3.01 -20.36
C THR A 135 -16.07 -4.27 -21.15
N ILE A 136 -14.85 -4.77 -21.00
CA ILE A 136 -14.37 -5.98 -21.68
C ILE A 136 -13.92 -6.95 -20.61
N GLU A 137 -14.48 -8.16 -20.63
CA GLU A 137 -14.07 -9.26 -19.75
C GLU A 137 -12.94 -10.07 -20.38
N TYR A 138 -12.03 -10.52 -19.53
CA TYR A 138 -10.93 -11.41 -19.82
C TYR A 138 -11.06 -12.66 -18.96
N PRO A 139 -10.39 -13.77 -19.33
CA PRO A 139 -10.25 -14.92 -18.44
C PRO A 139 -9.69 -14.51 -17.07
N GLN A 140 -10.20 -15.09 -15.98
CA GLN A 140 -9.86 -14.73 -14.59
C GLN A 140 -8.34 -14.72 -14.34
N GLU A 141 -7.61 -15.67 -14.92
CA GLU A 141 -6.15 -15.79 -14.84
C GLU A 141 -5.40 -14.54 -15.34
N SER A 142 -6.03 -13.71 -16.17
CA SER A 142 -5.46 -12.46 -16.68
C SER A 142 -5.20 -11.45 -15.55
N CYS A 143 -5.98 -11.52 -14.47
CA CYS A 143 -5.79 -10.70 -13.27
C CYS A 143 -4.77 -11.32 -12.30
N SER A 144 -4.36 -12.57 -12.51
CA SER A 144 -3.24 -13.23 -11.82
C SER A 144 -3.31 -13.17 -10.29
N PHE A 145 -4.49 -13.39 -9.71
CA PHE A 145 -4.62 -13.58 -8.25
C PHE A 145 -4.01 -14.91 -7.81
N GLY A 146 -3.55 -14.97 -6.55
CA GLY A 146 -3.11 -16.23 -5.93
C GLY A 146 -4.27 -17.17 -5.58
N ASN A 147 -3.93 -18.41 -5.20
CA ASN A 147 -4.89 -19.41 -4.67
C ASN A 147 -4.63 -19.69 -3.18
N PRO A 148 -5.65 -20.07 -2.38
CA PRO A 148 -7.06 -20.27 -2.76
C PRO A 148 -7.83 -18.93 -2.90
N ALA A 149 -8.97 -18.96 -3.58
CA ALA A 149 -9.92 -17.83 -3.60
C ALA A 149 -10.90 -17.90 -2.42
N ILE A 150 -11.65 -16.80 -2.19
CA ILE A 150 -12.69 -16.72 -1.16
C ILE A 150 -14.07 -16.71 -1.82
N ASP A 151 -14.98 -17.59 -1.40
CA ASP A 151 -16.29 -17.71 -2.02
C ASP A 151 -17.33 -16.72 -1.46
N SER A 152 -17.32 -16.53 -0.15
CA SER A 152 -18.38 -15.81 0.56
C SER A 152 -17.90 -15.27 1.91
N PHE A 153 -18.76 -14.46 2.55
CA PHE A 153 -18.56 -13.93 3.88
C PHE A 153 -19.16 -14.86 4.94
N LYS A 154 -18.41 -15.20 5.99
CA LYS A 154 -18.91 -16.07 7.08
C LYS A 154 -20.21 -15.61 7.73
N TYR A 155 -20.43 -14.29 7.84
CA TYR A 155 -21.65 -13.74 8.44
C TYR A 155 -22.58 -13.09 7.40
N GLY A 156 -22.35 -13.34 6.12
CA GLY A 156 -23.15 -12.84 5.02
C GLY A 156 -22.73 -11.46 4.50
N GLU A 157 -23.28 -11.15 3.33
CA GLU A 157 -23.19 -9.84 2.68
C GLU A 157 -24.02 -8.81 3.45
N ILE A 158 -23.59 -7.55 3.45
CA ILE A 158 -24.37 -6.42 3.93
C ILE A 158 -25.26 -5.96 2.77
N PRO A 159 -26.60 -6.02 2.89
CA PRO A 159 -27.49 -5.64 1.80
C PRO A 159 -27.24 -4.20 1.35
N ASP A 160 -27.22 -4.00 0.03
CA ASP A 160 -27.06 -2.70 -0.62
C ASP A 160 -25.78 -1.93 -0.22
N ILE A 161 -24.75 -2.62 0.27
CA ILE A 161 -23.43 -2.03 0.53
C ILE A 161 -22.37 -2.72 -0.32
N HIS A 162 -21.58 -1.91 -0.99
CA HIS A 162 -20.47 -2.37 -1.82
C HIS A 162 -19.24 -1.50 -1.62
N PHE A 163 -18.11 -1.95 -2.12
CA PHE A 163 -16.90 -1.14 -2.21
C PHE A 163 -16.53 -0.91 -3.66
N THR A 164 -15.94 0.25 -3.94
CA THR A 164 -15.32 0.58 -5.23
C THR A 164 -14.02 1.31 -4.97
N LEU A 165 -12.91 0.74 -5.44
CA LEU A 165 -11.56 1.26 -5.21
C LEU A 165 -10.84 1.52 -6.53
N GLY A 166 -10.05 2.58 -6.55
CA GLY A 166 -9.07 2.87 -7.59
C GLY A 166 -7.73 3.20 -6.96
N TYR A 167 -6.69 2.46 -7.36
CA TYR A 167 -5.33 2.69 -6.87
C TYR A 167 -4.57 3.68 -7.75
N GLY A 168 -3.55 4.32 -7.20
CA GLY A 168 -2.70 5.27 -7.95
C GLY A 168 -1.99 4.64 -9.15
N SER A 169 -1.77 3.33 -9.13
CA SER A 169 -1.23 2.53 -10.24
C SER A 169 -2.26 2.23 -11.34
N GLY A 170 -3.53 2.58 -11.14
CA GLY A 170 -4.59 2.52 -12.13
C GLY A 170 -5.50 1.30 -12.02
N GLU A 171 -5.15 0.30 -11.23
CA GLU A 171 -6.00 -0.85 -10.89
C GLU A 171 -7.31 -0.40 -10.26
N ARG A 172 -8.37 -1.16 -10.53
CA ARG A 172 -9.71 -0.91 -10.03
C ARG A 172 -10.34 -2.21 -9.58
N VAL A 173 -11.04 -2.16 -8.45
CA VAL A 173 -11.78 -3.30 -7.92
C VAL A 173 -13.10 -2.83 -7.35
N SER A 174 -14.12 -3.65 -7.49
CA SER A 174 -15.41 -3.44 -6.86
C SER A 174 -16.06 -4.77 -6.53
N GLY A 175 -17.01 -4.73 -5.61
CA GLY A 175 -17.79 -5.89 -5.23
C GLY A 175 -18.60 -5.67 -3.96
N PRO A 176 -19.40 -6.67 -3.56
CA PRO A 176 -20.15 -6.61 -2.32
C PRO A 176 -19.24 -6.45 -1.10
N MET A 177 -19.82 -5.90 -0.03
CA MET A 177 -19.21 -5.95 1.30
C MET A 177 -19.98 -6.90 2.20
N GLY A 178 -19.29 -7.44 3.19
CA GLY A 178 -19.85 -8.37 4.15
C GLY A 178 -19.03 -8.38 5.44
N TYR A 179 -19.39 -9.29 6.33
CA TYR A 179 -18.69 -9.49 7.58
C TYR A 179 -17.96 -10.85 7.60
N SER A 180 -16.69 -10.82 7.96
CA SER A 180 -15.83 -12.00 8.09
C SER A 180 -14.96 -11.93 9.35
N ASP A 181 -14.47 -13.08 9.79
CA ASP A 181 -13.39 -13.16 10.78
C ASP A 181 -12.04 -13.17 10.07
N LEU A 182 -11.14 -12.26 10.45
CA LEU A 182 -9.76 -12.25 9.95
C LEU A 182 -8.78 -12.52 11.09
N THR A 183 -7.84 -13.44 10.89
CA THR A 183 -6.81 -13.75 11.88
C THR A 183 -5.41 -13.43 11.37
N VAL A 184 -4.63 -12.72 12.18
CA VAL A 184 -3.24 -12.30 11.92
C VAL A 184 -2.42 -12.52 13.20
N ALA A 185 -1.24 -13.14 13.12
CA ALA A 185 -0.38 -13.40 14.28
C ALA A 185 -1.10 -14.01 15.52
N GLY A 186 -2.10 -14.88 15.28
CA GLY A 186 -2.95 -15.48 16.31
C GLY A 186 -4.04 -14.56 16.90
N ILE A 187 -4.13 -13.30 16.46
CA ILE A 187 -5.20 -12.36 16.80
C ILE A 187 -6.35 -12.54 15.81
N THR A 188 -7.53 -12.95 16.29
CA THR A 188 -8.75 -13.04 15.48
C THR A 188 -9.62 -11.80 15.70
N VAL A 189 -9.73 -10.95 14.69
CA VAL A 189 -10.70 -9.85 14.63
C VAL A 189 -12.00 -10.41 14.09
N LYS A 190 -13.05 -10.39 14.92
CA LYS A 190 -14.34 -11.00 14.55
C LYS A 190 -15.25 -10.01 13.85
N GLN A 191 -16.07 -10.51 12.93
CA GLN A 191 -17.12 -9.73 12.25
C GLN A 191 -16.62 -8.37 11.74
N THR A 192 -15.41 -8.31 11.17
CA THR A 192 -14.90 -7.09 10.55
C THR A 192 -15.54 -6.91 9.18
N GLN A 193 -15.87 -5.67 8.83
CA GLN A 193 -16.40 -5.36 7.51
C GLN A 193 -15.27 -5.43 6.47
N VAL A 194 -15.52 -6.18 5.41
CA VAL A 194 -14.54 -6.50 4.36
C VAL A 194 -15.22 -6.57 2.99
N GLY A 195 -14.44 -6.47 1.92
CA GLY A 195 -14.92 -6.60 0.54
C GLY A 195 -14.58 -7.95 -0.09
N LEU A 196 -15.44 -8.45 -0.97
CA LEU A 196 -15.10 -9.51 -1.92
C LEU A 196 -15.25 -8.97 -3.34
N ALA A 197 -14.12 -8.78 -4.02
CA ALA A 197 -14.10 -8.20 -5.35
C ALA A 197 -14.68 -9.21 -6.35
N ASN A 198 -15.77 -8.83 -7.03
CA ASN A 198 -16.37 -9.62 -8.10
C ASN A 198 -16.15 -9.00 -9.48
N GLN A 199 -15.67 -7.75 -9.54
CA GLN A 199 -15.17 -7.12 -10.76
C GLN A 199 -13.79 -6.52 -10.49
N THR A 200 -12.82 -6.85 -11.32
CA THR A 200 -11.42 -6.46 -11.12
C THR A 200 -10.77 -6.02 -12.43
N PHE A 201 -9.96 -4.97 -12.37
CA PHE A 201 -8.90 -4.65 -13.32
C PHE A 201 -7.62 -4.63 -12.49
N TRP A 202 -6.91 -5.76 -12.48
CA TRP A 202 -5.84 -6.01 -11.52
C TRP A 202 -4.60 -6.58 -12.18
N TYR A 203 -3.42 -6.06 -11.80
CA TYR A 203 -2.12 -6.59 -12.22
C TYR A 203 -1.54 -7.47 -11.12
N GLY A 204 -2.06 -8.70 -11.04
CA GLY A 204 -1.64 -9.65 -10.01
C GLY A 204 -0.25 -10.24 -10.20
N ASN A 205 0.11 -11.06 -9.23
CA ASN A 205 1.45 -11.62 -9.02
C ASN A 205 1.43 -13.15 -8.81
N ASN A 206 0.25 -13.78 -8.91
CA ASN A 206 -0.04 -15.19 -8.62
C ASN A 206 0.24 -15.63 -7.18
N VAL A 207 0.48 -14.69 -6.26
CA VAL A 207 0.76 -14.93 -4.83
C VAL A 207 -0.39 -14.41 -3.97
N THR A 208 -0.82 -13.17 -4.18
CA THR A 208 -1.77 -12.48 -3.31
C THR A 208 -3.20 -12.52 -3.83
N GLN A 209 -4.15 -12.62 -2.91
CA GLN A 209 -5.59 -12.67 -3.17
C GLN A 209 -6.26 -11.30 -3.06
N GLY A 210 -5.61 -10.32 -2.45
CA GLY A 210 -6.18 -9.00 -2.24
C GLY A 210 -5.32 -8.12 -1.33
N ILE A 211 -5.93 -7.13 -0.70
CA ILE A 211 -5.23 -6.11 0.11
C ILE A 211 -5.76 -6.11 1.54
N LEU A 212 -4.84 -6.06 2.50
CA LEU A 212 -5.09 -5.71 3.89
C LEU A 212 -4.79 -4.22 4.07
N GLY A 213 -5.85 -3.40 4.04
CA GLY A 213 -5.76 -1.95 4.20
C GLY A 213 -5.50 -1.54 5.65
N MET A 214 -4.51 -0.66 5.83
CA MET A 214 -3.92 -0.30 7.13
C MET A 214 -3.85 1.21 7.39
N ALA A 215 -4.37 2.02 6.47
CA ALA A 215 -4.49 3.46 6.65
C ALA A 215 -5.68 3.84 7.56
N TYR A 216 -5.90 5.15 7.72
CA TYR A 216 -6.96 5.68 8.58
C TYR A 216 -8.35 5.44 8.02
N PRO A 217 -9.37 5.17 8.86
CA PRO A 217 -10.76 4.93 8.44
C PRO A 217 -11.36 5.97 7.49
N ALA A 218 -10.85 7.20 7.51
CA ALA A 218 -11.28 8.28 6.61
C ALA A 218 -11.08 7.97 5.11
N LEU A 219 -10.25 6.98 4.75
CA LEU A 219 -10.02 6.57 3.36
C LEU A 219 -10.82 5.33 2.95
N THR A 220 -11.74 4.86 3.79
CA THR A 220 -12.61 3.72 3.45
C THR A 220 -13.55 4.07 2.31
N SER A 221 -13.80 3.13 1.40
CA SER A 221 -14.53 3.36 0.14
C SER A 221 -15.75 2.45 0.00
N ALA A 222 -16.54 2.35 1.08
CA ALA A 222 -17.85 1.70 1.05
C ALA A 222 -18.92 2.68 0.57
N TYR A 223 -19.89 2.19 -0.20
CA TYR A 223 -20.99 2.96 -0.76
C TYR A 223 -22.31 2.22 -0.62
N SER A 224 -23.40 2.97 -0.43
CA SER A 224 -24.76 2.43 -0.45
C SER A 224 -25.38 2.42 -1.85
N GLY A 225 -26.24 1.44 -2.10
CA GLY A 225 -26.95 1.26 -3.36
C GLY A 225 -26.29 0.25 -4.30
N SER A 226 -26.62 0.34 -5.58
CA SER A 226 -26.11 -0.54 -6.63
C SER A 226 -24.59 -0.43 -6.80
N LEU A 227 -23.92 -1.48 -7.31
CA LEU A 227 -22.47 -1.52 -7.56
C LEU A 227 -21.91 -0.38 -8.43
N SER A 228 -22.75 0.33 -9.19
CA SER A 228 -22.35 1.47 -10.01
C SER A 228 -22.43 2.81 -9.27
N GLU A 229 -22.94 2.84 -8.04
CA GLU A 229 -23.11 4.05 -7.25
C GLU A 229 -21.87 4.32 -6.39
N ASN A 230 -20.96 5.12 -6.91
CA ASN A 230 -19.70 5.46 -6.25
C ASN A 230 -19.57 6.98 -5.98
N ARG A 231 -20.68 7.73 -5.96
CA ARG A 231 -20.63 9.16 -5.65
C ARG A 231 -20.41 9.36 -4.16
N GLN A 232 -19.66 10.41 -3.83
CA GLN A 232 -19.34 10.80 -2.46
C GLN A 232 -20.57 10.90 -1.53
N ALA A 233 -21.73 11.30 -2.06
CA ALA A 233 -22.97 11.41 -1.29
C ALA A 233 -23.51 10.08 -0.76
N PHE A 234 -23.06 8.95 -1.32
CA PHE A 234 -23.47 7.59 -0.92
C PHE A 234 -22.37 6.85 -0.18
N GLN A 235 -21.21 7.49 0.03
CA GLN A 235 -20.10 6.90 0.77
C GLN A 235 -20.49 6.73 2.24
N ILE A 236 -20.20 5.55 2.79
CA ILE A 236 -20.48 5.20 4.18
C ILE A 236 -19.15 4.90 4.88
N PRO A 237 -18.78 5.67 5.91
CA PRO A 237 -17.60 5.35 6.69
C PRO A 237 -17.82 4.07 7.49
N TYR A 238 -16.78 3.26 7.63
CA TYR A 238 -16.82 2.07 8.47
C TYR A 238 -15.49 1.86 9.19
N ALA A 239 -15.45 0.93 10.16
CA ALA A 239 -14.22 0.56 10.85
C ALA A 239 -13.42 -0.46 10.02
N PRO A 240 -12.27 -0.09 9.41
CA PRO A 240 -11.41 -1.04 8.71
C PRO A 240 -10.73 -2.01 9.70
N PHE A 241 -10.13 -3.08 9.17
CA PHE A 241 -9.58 -4.20 9.95
C PHE A 241 -8.82 -3.79 11.22
N PHE A 242 -7.82 -2.90 11.11
CA PHE A 242 -7.01 -2.52 12.27
C PHE A 242 -7.79 -1.68 13.28
N THR A 243 -8.73 -0.85 12.82
CA THR A 243 -9.62 -0.10 13.73
C THR A 243 -10.53 -1.05 14.48
N SER A 244 -11.10 -2.06 13.80
CA SER A 244 -11.89 -3.12 14.42
C SER A 244 -11.07 -3.94 15.43
N MET A 245 -9.81 -4.25 15.12
CA MET A 245 -8.89 -4.93 16.04
C MET A 245 -8.73 -4.16 17.37
N VAL A 246 -8.48 -2.84 17.27
CA VAL A 246 -8.31 -1.97 18.44
C VAL A 246 -9.62 -1.80 19.21
N GLN A 247 -10.75 -1.62 18.51
CA GLN A 247 -12.07 -1.50 19.13
C GLN A 247 -12.49 -2.76 19.89
N GLN A 248 -12.05 -3.94 19.42
CA GLN A 248 -12.26 -5.22 20.10
C GLN A 248 -11.28 -5.47 21.26
N GLY A 249 -10.37 -4.53 21.56
CA GLY A 249 -9.39 -4.65 22.64
C GLY A 249 -8.31 -5.71 22.37
N LEU A 250 -8.08 -6.05 21.10
CA LEU A 250 -7.17 -7.12 20.69
C LEU A 250 -5.73 -6.62 20.44
N SER A 251 -5.56 -5.30 20.31
CA SER A 251 -4.28 -4.64 20.10
C SER A 251 -4.36 -3.22 20.62
N ASP A 252 -3.23 -2.69 21.11
CA ASP A 252 -3.06 -1.25 21.26
C ASP A 252 -3.18 -0.55 19.90
N ALA A 253 -3.48 0.75 19.93
CA ALA A 253 -3.73 1.59 18.76
C ALA A 253 -2.45 1.97 17.98
N SER A 254 -1.52 1.02 17.84
CA SER A 254 -0.31 1.17 17.03
C SER A 254 0.13 -0.18 16.47
N PHE A 255 0.89 -0.15 15.39
CA PHE A 255 1.63 -1.30 14.88
C PHE A 255 3.02 -0.82 14.45
N SER A 256 3.97 -1.74 14.36
CA SER A 256 5.31 -1.44 13.86
C SER A 256 5.71 -2.38 12.75
N VAL A 257 6.47 -1.84 11.79
CA VAL A 257 6.93 -2.56 10.61
C VAL A 257 8.45 -2.44 10.54
N ALA A 258 9.12 -3.57 10.36
CA ALA A 258 10.55 -3.63 10.11
C ALA A 258 10.81 -4.46 8.87
N LEU A 259 11.15 -3.80 7.77
CA LEU A 259 11.54 -4.45 6.53
C LEU A 259 13.03 -4.75 6.58
N ALA A 260 13.41 -6.01 6.74
CA ALA A 260 14.82 -6.36 6.85
C ALA A 260 15.53 -6.15 5.51
N ARG A 261 16.72 -5.55 5.55
CA ARG A 261 17.62 -5.42 4.39
C ARG A 261 18.46 -6.69 4.26
N ASN A 262 18.82 -7.08 3.04
CA ASN A 262 19.56 -8.33 2.73
C ASN A 262 18.90 -9.64 3.19
N SER A 263 17.60 -9.61 3.52
CA SER A 263 16.82 -10.80 3.88
C SER A 263 15.50 -10.74 3.16
N SER A 264 15.03 -11.86 2.61
CA SER A 264 13.76 -11.93 1.89
C SER A 264 12.52 -11.73 2.77
N ASN A 265 12.61 -11.16 3.98
CA ASN A 265 11.52 -11.08 4.94
C ASN A 265 11.49 -9.71 5.66
N GLY A 266 10.32 -9.30 6.12
CA GLY A 266 10.13 -8.25 7.11
C GLY A 266 9.35 -8.79 8.32
N LEU A 267 9.13 -7.95 9.32
CA LEU A 267 8.31 -8.27 10.48
C LEU A 267 7.32 -7.14 10.72
N ILE A 268 6.06 -7.51 10.99
CA ILE A 268 5.06 -6.62 11.56
C ILE A 268 4.75 -7.06 12.99
N ALA A 269 4.48 -6.10 13.85
CA ALA A 269 4.06 -6.32 15.22
C ALA A 269 2.83 -5.49 15.54
N TRP A 270 1.83 -6.13 16.15
CA TRP A 270 0.53 -5.54 16.48
C TRP A 270 0.54 -5.04 17.91
N GLY A 271 0.23 -3.77 18.14
CA GLY A 271 0.17 -3.17 19.48
C GLY A 271 1.52 -2.86 20.12
N GLY A 272 2.62 -2.90 19.36
CA GLY A 272 3.95 -2.62 19.91
C GLY A 272 5.07 -2.77 18.89
N ARG A 273 6.31 -2.84 19.39
CA ARG A 273 7.53 -2.98 18.59
C ARG A 273 7.73 -4.41 18.09
N THR A 274 8.42 -4.54 16.96
CA THR A 274 8.91 -5.82 16.40
C THR A 274 9.90 -6.55 17.31
N GLY A 275 10.60 -5.81 18.17
CA GLY A 275 11.68 -6.34 19.02
C GLY A 275 12.98 -6.61 18.27
N LEU A 276 13.07 -6.23 16.98
CA LEU A 276 14.34 -6.24 16.27
C LEU A 276 15.28 -5.15 16.82
N PRO A 277 16.60 -5.42 16.93
CA PRO A 277 17.55 -4.43 17.42
C PRO A 277 17.50 -3.14 16.58
N THR A 278 17.30 -2.01 17.25
CA THR A 278 17.42 -0.68 16.66
C THR A 278 18.59 0.04 17.31
N THR A 279 19.43 0.72 16.53
CA THR A 279 20.51 1.55 17.05
C THR A 279 20.10 3.02 17.07
N GLY A 280 20.54 3.75 18.09
CA GLY A 280 20.29 5.18 18.23
C GLY A 280 18.95 5.56 18.88
N PRO A 281 18.68 6.86 19.03
CA PRO A 281 17.47 7.37 19.65
C PRO A 281 16.25 7.21 18.74
N THR A 282 15.08 7.06 19.34
CA THR A 282 13.80 7.14 18.60
C THR A 282 13.53 8.59 18.21
N ALA A 283 13.31 8.83 16.92
CA ALA A 283 12.77 10.10 16.42
C ALA A 283 11.26 9.97 16.17
N SER A 284 10.53 11.08 16.33
CA SER A 284 9.09 11.15 16.05
C SER A 284 8.76 12.41 15.25
N THR A 285 7.78 12.30 14.37
CA THR A 285 7.18 13.42 13.65
C THR A 285 5.67 13.33 13.73
N ASP A 286 5.00 14.47 13.69
CA ASP A 286 3.55 14.53 13.57
C ASP A 286 3.10 14.01 12.21
N LEU A 287 1.93 13.36 12.19
CA LEU A 287 1.22 13.04 10.95
C LEU A 287 0.46 14.27 10.48
N ILE A 288 0.70 14.68 9.23
CA ILE A 288 0.00 15.80 8.60
C ILE A 288 -1.11 15.21 7.73
N VAL A 289 -2.37 15.56 8.03
CA VAL A 289 -3.53 15.13 7.25
C VAL A 289 -4.01 16.34 6.44
N PRO A 290 -3.71 16.41 5.14
CA PRO A 290 -4.18 17.51 4.31
C PRO A 290 -5.69 17.39 4.07
N THR A 291 -6.39 18.52 4.11
CA THR A 291 -7.78 18.64 3.69
C THR A 291 -7.83 19.47 2.42
N LEU A 292 -8.60 19.03 1.44
CA LEU A 292 -8.93 19.86 0.28
C LEU A 292 -10.22 20.61 0.64
N ASP A 293 -10.15 21.93 0.69
CA ASP A 293 -11.31 22.82 0.86
C ASP A 293 -12.00 23.07 -0.49
#